data_AF-A0A520AUB6-F1
#
_entry.id   AF-A0A520AUB6-F1
#
_cell.length_a   1.000
_cell.length_b   1.000
_cell.length_c   1.000
_cell.angle_alpha   90.00
_cell.angle_beta   90.00
_cell.angle_gamma   90.00
#
_symmetry.space_group_name_H-M   'P 1'
#
loop_
_entity.id
_entity.type
_entity.pdbx_description
1 polymer ?
#
loop_
_entity_poly.entity_id
_entity_poly.type
_entity_poly.pdbx_seq_one_letter_code
_entity_poly.pdbx_strand_id
1 'polypeptide(L)' 'MHTNKLVSIALCTYNGELYLQEQLNTLVKQTYKNIEIVIADD' A
#
# COMPACT_ATOMS: atom_id res chain seq x y z
N MET A 1 2.25 -25.02 -8.34
CA MET A 1 1.65 -23.83 -8.99
C MET A 1 1.65 -22.70 -7.99
N HIS A 2 2.51 -21.68 -8.14
CA HIS A 2 2.41 -20.49 -7.31
C HIS A 2 1.25 -19.65 -7.83
N THR A 3 0.13 -19.64 -7.11
CA THR A 3 -0.95 -18.71 -7.37
C THR A 3 -0.45 -17.32 -6.97
N ASN A 4 -0.26 -16.45 -7.95
CA ASN A 4 0.09 -15.05 -7.73
C ASN A 4 -1.16 -14.31 -7.24
N LYS A 5 -1.51 -14.47 -5.96
CA LYS A 5 -2.74 -13.94 -5.36
C LYS A 5 -2.69 -12.40 -5.30
N LEU A 6 -3.77 -11.72 -5.64
CA LEU A 6 -3.82 -10.28 -5.38
C LEU A 6 -3.87 -10.06 -3.86
N VAL A 7 -3.03 -9.14 -3.37
CA VAL A 7 -3.06 -8.68 -1.97
C VAL A 7 -3.48 -7.22 -1.95
N SER A 8 -4.67 -6.94 -1.43
CA SER A 8 -5.17 -5.56 -1.28
C SER A 8 -4.79 -5.00 0.09
N ILE A 9 -4.19 -3.82 0.09
CA ILE A 9 -3.73 -3.09 1.29
C ILE A 9 -4.62 -1.86 1.44
N ALA A 10 -5.41 -1.82 2.51
CA ALA A 10 -6.18 -0.64 2.89
C ALA A 10 -5.31 0.31 3.72
N LEU A 11 -5.08 1.51 3.21
CA LEU A 11 -4.33 2.58 3.88
C LEU A 11 -5.31 3.69 4.28
N CYS A 12 -5.61 3.80 5.56
CA CYS A 12 -6.36 4.92 6.10
C CYS A 12 -5.37 6.00 6.57
N THR A 13 -5.48 7.20 6.02
CA THR A 13 -4.67 8.36 6.40
C THR A 13 -5.59 9.48 6.90
N TYR A 14 -5.11 10.29 7.85
CA TYR A 14 -5.79 11.49 8.34
C TYR A 14 -4.72 12.57 8.56
N ASN A 15 -4.77 13.68 7.82
CA ASN A 15 -3.72 14.72 7.78
C ASN A 15 -2.29 14.13 7.62
N GLY A 16 -2.16 13.06 6.84
CA GLY A 16 -0.93 12.27 6.73
C GLY A 16 0.12 12.81 5.76
N GLU A 17 0.03 14.07 5.35
CA GLU A 17 0.89 14.69 4.32
C GLU A 17 2.39 14.45 4.57
N LEU A 18 2.78 14.49 5.85
CA LEU A 18 4.17 14.31 6.29
C LEU A 18 4.69 12.87 6.17
N TYR A 19 3.81 11.86 6.26
CA TYR A 19 4.22 10.45 6.34
C TYR A 19 3.72 9.60 5.17
N LEU A 20 2.76 10.11 4.39
CA LEU A 20 2.17 9.40 3.25
C LEU A 20 3.23 9.00 2.23
N GLN A 21 4.19 9.88 1.95
CA GLN A 21 5.26 9.59 0.98
C GLN A 21 6.17 8.45 1.46
N GLU A 22 6.58 8.45 2.73
CA GLU A 22 7.43 7.39 3.29
C GLU A 22 6.68 6.05 3.35
N GLN A 23 5.41 6.07 3.74
CA GLN A 23 4.55 4.89 3.77
C GLN A 23 4.38 4.30 2.37
N LEU A 24 4.05 5.11 1.37
CA LEU A 24 3.92 4.66 -0.02
C LEU A 24 5.24 4.13 -0.57
N ASN A 25 6.36 4.80 -0.29
CA ASN A 25 7.69 4.33 -0.69
C ASN A 25 8.00 2.94 -0.12
N THR A 26 7.54 2.64 1.10
CA THR A 26 7.72 1.33 1.73
C THR A 26 6.79 0.27 1.12
N LEU A 27 5.54 0.63 0.81
CA LEU A 27 4.56 -0.28 0.19
C LEU A 27 4.93 -0.65 -1.25
N VAL A 28 5.47 0.29 -2.03
CA VAL A 28 5.90 0.01 -3.42
C VAL A 28 7.17 -0.87 -3.47
N LYS A 29 8.03 -0.80 -2.45
CA LYS A 29 9.28 -1.56 -2.37
C LYS A 29 9.12 -3.00 -1.85
N GLN A 30 7.91 -3.44 -1.53
CA GLN A 30 7.65 -4.80 -1.06
C GLN A 30 8.19 -5.86 -2.03
N THR A 31 8.69 -6.97 -1.50
CA THR A 31 9.20 -8.09 -2.31
C THR A 31 8.09 -8.78 -3.09
N TYR A 32 6.88 -8.80 -2.53
CA TYR A 32 5.67 -9.23 -3.22
C TYR A 32 5.11 -8.11 -4.10
N LYS A 33 4.82 -8.40 -5.37
CA LYS A 33 4.50 -7.38 -6.38
C LYS A 33 3.04 -7.32 -6.82
N ASN A 34 2.27 -8.39 -6.62
CA ASN A 34 0.85 -8.39 -7.00
C ASN A 34 0.01 -7.79 -5.88
N ILE A 35 0.21 -6.49 -5.66
CA ILE A 35 -0.46 -5.73 -4.61
C ILE A 35 -1.36 -4.66 -5.23
N GLU A 36 -2.46 -4.40 -4.55
CA GLU A 36 -3.33 -3.25 -4.75
C GLU A 36 -3.27 -2.40 -3.48
N ILE A 37 -3.19 -1.08 -3.60
CA ILE A 37 -3.19 -0.16 -2.46
C ILE A 37 -4.41 0.74 -2.60
N VAL A 38 -5.32 0.66 -1.63
CA VAL A 38 -6.54 1.48 -1.57
C VAL A 38 -6.34 2.49 -0.45
N ILE A 39 -6.27 3.77 -0.81
CA ILE A 39 -6.05 4.86 0.13
C ILE A 39 -7.38 5.58 0.35
N ALA A 40 -7.78 5.68 1.62
CA ALA A 40 -8.92 6.49 2.03
C ALA A 40 -8.41 7.59 2.98
N ASP A 41 -8.71 8.83 2.61
CA ASP A 41 -8.56 10.02 3.45
C ASP A 41 -9.95 10.32 4.03
N ASP A 42 -10.03 10.49 5.35
CA ASP A 42 -11.26 10.90 6.05
C ASP A 42 -11.22 12.41 6.35
#